data_AF-A0A948FCL3-F1
#
_entry.id   AF-A0A948FCL3-F1
#
_cell.length_a   1.000
_cell.length_b   1.000
_cell.length_c   1.000
_cell.angle_alpha   90.00
_cell.angle_beta   90.00
_cell.angle_gamma   90.00
#
_symmetry.space_group_name_H-M   'P 1'
#
loop_
_entity.id
_entity.type
_entity.pdbx_description
1 polymer ?
#
loop_
_entity_poly.entity_id
_entity_poly.type
_entity_poly.pdbx_seq_one_letter_code
_entity_poly.pdbx_strand_id
1 'polypeptide(L)'
;MIKHIRWLANEVEQWCAAGIITREQAAAIKGRYPDDQPAQWGRIIFFSLGAILFGLGVILLFAYNWHALHKFVKLGVVFLAILAAHGSGFALCRPQSNNQALGEGLHVLGTVLFGAGIWLIAQIYHINEYYPNGILFWSLGALALAWALPSTPQGVAAAFLVALWGGCEVWGFHQINHPAPLIIIVGLLPLAWLQKSRVLLGAAISSILVTVAFNSGRMDEDLLVTVFIFLANALIAAALLAGRSRSFPESRRILSFFGNLVYIIVLYALTFKGVSRHLAFDLDSLAAILYLTISGFLAVSCWLMTALKAVRQSADIRQILQPEHIGQIISMVLVLALGFADHGGGWGWGGASIFNLLFLFHCVMLIIHGCREVNLKQTTLGCLLFSILAISRYVDLFGSLIARSMVFFVVGGAIFATGFFYSKSKKQGLEDKR
;
A
#
# COMPACT_ATOMS: atom_id res chain seq x y z
N MET A 1 -25.61 0.26 -4.57
CA MET A 1 -25.98 -0.14 -3.20
C MET A 1 -26.81 0.94 -2.50
N ILE A 2 -26.31 2.18 -2.37
CA ILE A 2 -26.99 3.33 -1.72
C ILE A 2 -28.41 3.60 -2.25
N LYS A 3 -28.63 3.50 -3.57
CA LYS A 3 -29.97 3.66 -4.17
C LYS A 3 -31.00 2.64 -3.66
N HIS A 4 -30.59 1.40 -3.42
CA HIS A 4 -31.47 0.34 -2.95
C HIS A 4 -31.77 0.44 -1.44
N ILE A 5 -30.82 0.95 -0.65
CA ILE A 5 -31.02 1.19 0.80
C ILE A 5 -32.01 2.34 1.01
N ARG A 6 -31.87 3.46 0.27
CA ARG A 6 -32.85 4.56 0.32
C ARG A 6 -34.23 4.14 -0.14
N TRP A 7 -34.31 3.36 -1.21
CA TRP A 7 -35.58 2.80 -1.67
C TRP A 7 -36.22 1.93 -0.58
N LEU A 8 -35.46 1.01 0.03
CA LEU A 8 -35.95 0.15 1.11
C LEU A 8 -36.40 0.97 2.34
N ALA A 9 -35.66 2.01 2.72
CA ALA A 9 -36.03 2.87 3.84
C ALA A 9 -37.38 3.58 3.62
N ASN A 10 -37.64 4.03 2.40
CA ASN A 10 -38.92 4.64 2.02
C ASN A 10 -40.06 3.62 1.98
N GLU A 11 -39.83 2.43 1.42
CA GLU A 11 -40.84 1.35 1.40
C GLU A 11 -41.22 0.91 2.81
N VAL A 12 -40.24 0.75 3.70
CA VAL A 12 -40.49 0.38 5.11
C VAL A 12 -41.34 1.42 5.83
N GLU A 13 -41.21 2.71 5.52
CA GLU A 13 -42.09 3.74 6.05
C GLU A 13 -43.51 3.65 5.50
N GLN A 14 -43.66 3.40 4.20
CA GLN A 14 -44.96 3.20 3.58
C GLN A 14 -45.67 1.96 4.14
N TRP A 15 -44.94 0.86 4.34
CA TRP A 15 -45.50 -0.36 4.92
C TRP A 15 -45.90 -0.18 6.38
N CYS A 16 -45.17 0.64 7.14
CA CYS A 16 -45.55 0.98 8.51
C CYS A 16 -46.79 1.89 8.54
N ALA A 17 -46.88 2.88 7.64
CA ALA A 17 -48.04 3.75 7.50
C ALA A 17 -49.30 3.00 7.02
N ALA A 18 -49.13 1.99 6.17
CA ALA A 18 -50.19 1.11 5.70
C ALA A 18 -50.59 0.03 6.72
N GLY A 19 -49.93 -0.05 7.88
CA GLY A 19 -50.21 -1.05 8.91
C GLY A 19 -49.78 -2.48 8.57
N ILE A 20 -48.97 -2.65 7.51
CA ILE A 20 -48.46 -3.96 7.07
C ILE A 20 -47.38 -4.48 8.05
N ILE A 21 -46.63 -3.58 8.67
CA ILE A 21 -45.60 -3.88 9.68
C ILE A 21 -45.69 -2.93 10.87
N THR A 22 -45.27 -3.38 12.06
CA THR A 22 -45.19 -2.53 13.26
C THR A 22 -43.95 -1.63 13.26
N ARG A 23 -43.95 -0.59 14.10
CA ARG A 23 -42.78 0.30 14.26
C ARG A 23 -41.54 -0.46 14.76
N GLU A 24 -41.70 -1.45 15.62
CA GLU A 24 -40.59 -2.28 16.10
C GLU A 24 -40.00 -3.13 14.96
N GLN A 25 -40.86 -3.69 14.10
CA GLN A 25 -40.43 -4.46 12.93
C GLN A 25 -39.73 -3.57 11.90
N ALA A 26 -40.25 -2.37 11.66
CA ALA A 26 -39.62 -1.38 10.79
C ALA A 26 -38.20 -1.01 11.28
N ALA A 27 -38.03 -0.81 12.60
CA ALA A 27 -36.72 -0.55 13.20
C ALA A 27 -35.76 -1.75 13.06
N ALA A 28 -36.24 -2.98 13.25
CA ALA A 28 -35.43 -4.18 13.07
C ALA A 28 -34.98 -4.40 11.61
N ILE A 29 -35.85 -4.09 10.63
CA ILE A 29 -35.54 -4.18 9.20
C ILE A 29 -34.51 -3.12 8.80
N LYS A 30 -34.72 -1.86 9.20
CA LYS A 30 -33.75 -0.77 8.96
C LYS A 30 -32.40 -1.08 9.62
N GLY A 31 -32.40 -1.67 10.82
CA GLY A 31 -31.18 -2.07 11.54
C GLY A 31 -30.33 -3.15 10.85
N ARG A 32 -30.89 -3.95 9.93
CA ARG A 32 -30.12 -4.93 9.12
C ARG A 32 -29.33 -4.31 7.98
N TYR A 33 -29.71 -3.10 7.56
CA TYR A 33 -29.09 -2.38 6.44
C TYR A 33 -28.61 -1.01 6.94
N PRO A 34 -27.45 -0.95 7.62
CA PRO A 34 -26.91 0.30 8.12
C PRO A 34 -26.76 1.30 6.97
N ASP A 35 -27.20 2.54 7.21
CA ASP A 35 -27.13 3.62 6.24
C ASP A 35 -25.67 3.86 5.83
N ASP A 36 -25.35 3.49 4.60
CA ASP A 36 -24.13 3.91 3.93
C ASP A 36 -24.38 5.34 3.44
N GLN A 37 -24.48 6.30 4.38
CA GLN A 37 -24.61 7.70 4.03
C GLN A 37 -23.40 8.06 3.17
N PRO A 38 -23.60 8.59 1.95
CA PRO A 38 -22.48 9.02 1.13
C PRO A 38 -21.67 10.02 1.97
N ALA A 39 -20.38 9.72 2.17
CA ALA A 39 -19.47 10.62 2.86
C ALA A 39 -19.69 12.03 2.30
N GLN A 40 -19.99 12.97 3.20
CA GLN A 40 -20.40 14.33 2.84
C GLN A 40 -19.18 15.12 2.39
N TRP A 41 -18.51 14.65 1.33
CA TRP A 41 -17.26 15.20 0.83
C TRP A 41 -17.36 16.68 0.54
N GLY A 42 -18.49 17.16 0.01
CA GLY A 42 -18.73 18.60 -0.15
C GLY A 42 -18.67 19.37 1.17
N ARG A 43 -19.33 18.86 2.23
CA ARG A 43 -19.32 19.47 3.56
C ARG A 43 -17.93 19.41 4.20
N ILE A 44 -17.23 18.28 4.06
CA ILE A 44 -15.85 18.11 4.51
C ILE A 44 -14.93 19.09 3.79
N ILE A 45 -15.04 19.22 2.46
CA ILE A 45 -14.25 20.12 1.63
C ILE A 45 -14.50 21.58 2.04
N PHE A 46 -15.76 22.01 2.20
CA PHE A 46 -16.07 23.38 2.63
C PHE A 46 -15.63 23.68 4.06
N PHE A 47 -15.77 22.74 5.00
CA PHE A 47 -15.23 22.92 6.35
C PHE A 47 -13.71 22.95 6.37
N SER A 48 -13.04 22.11 5.58
CA SER A 48 -11.59 22.14 5.42
C SER A 48 -11.12 23.45 4.79
N LEU A 49 -11.75 23.91 3.71
CA LEU A 49 -11.46 25.21 3.09
C LEU A 49 -11.70 26.37 4.06
N GLY A 50 -12.83 26.35 4.78
CA GLY A 50 -13.15 27.36 5.80
C GLY A 50 -12.15 27.38 6.95
N ALA A 51 -11.74 26.21 7.45
CA ALA A 51 -10.71 26.08 8.48
C ALA A 51 -9.34 26.54 7.98
N ILE A 52 -8.98 26.25 6.72
CA ILE A 52 -7.74 26.72 6.09
C ILE A 52 -7.76 28.24 5.93
N LEU A 53 -8.83 28.83 5.39
CA LEU A 53 -8.97 30.28 5.21
C LEU A 53 -9.01 31.03 6.54
N PHE A 54 -9.73 30.49 7.53
CA PHE A 54 -9.74 31.03 8.89
C PHE A 54 -8.35 30.93 9.53
N GLY A 55 -7.69 29.78 9.41
CA GLY A 55 -6.32 29.57 9.87
C GLY A 55 -5.33 30.53 9.20
N LEU A 56 -5.43 30.74 7.89
CA LEU A 56 -4.67 31.73 7.13
C LEU A 56 -4.94 33.15 7.64
N GLY A 57 -6.19 33.52 7.91
CA GLY A 57 -6.57 34.82 8.48
C GLY A 57 -5.98 35.04 9.87
N VAL A 58 -6.02 34.02 10.74
CA VAL A 58 -5.37 34.06 12.06
C VAL A 58 -3.86 34.20 11.90
N ILE A 59 -3.22 33.41 11.03
CA ILE A 59 -1.79 33.51 10.73
C ILE A 59 -1.43 34.91 10.23
N LEU A 60 -2.23 35.52 9.34
CA LEU A 60 -2.02 36.88 8.83
C LEU A 60 -2.12 37.95 9.93
N LEU A 61 -3.09 37.85 10.83
CA LEU A 61 -3.22 38.76 11.98
C LEU A 61 -2.01 38.67 12.94
N PHE A 62 -1.54 37.45 13.18
CA PHE A 62 -0.31 37.23 13.95
C PHE A 62 0.93 37.72 13.19
N ALA A 63 1.00 37.49 11.88
CA ALA A 63 2.10 37.91 11.01
C ALA A 63 2.26 39.43 10.99
N TYR A 64 1.16 40.19 10.91
CA TYR A 64 1.17 41.65 10.95
C TYR A 64 1.82 42.20 12.23
N ASN A 65 1.54 41.59 13.38
CA ASN A 65 2.11 42.00 14.67
C ASN A 65 3.38 41.23 15.05
N TRP A 66 3.83 40.29 14.24
CA TRP A 66 4.84 39.29 14.62
C TRP A 66 6.17 39.91 15.01
N HIS A 67 6.60 40.97 14.31
CA HIS A 67 7.86 41.64 14.64
C HIS A 67 7.83 42.36 15.99
N ALA A 68 6.68 42.85 16.43
CA ALA A 68 6.54 43.59 17.68
C ALA A 68 6.40 42.69 18.92
N LEU A 69 6.08 41.41 18.74
CA LEU A 69 5.87 40.48 19.86
C LEU A 69 7.20 40.02 20.49
N HIS A 70 7.28 40.06 21.81
CA HIS A 70 8.39 39.47 22.56
C HIS A 70 8.43 37.94 22.37
N LYS A 71 9.63 37.34 22.35
CA LYS A 71 9.83 35.90 22.06
C LYS A 71 8.98 34.95 22.93
N PHE A 72 8.80 35.27 24.20
CA PHE A 72 7.98 34.45 25.11
C PHE A 72 6.49 34.48 24.77
N VAL A 73 5.98 35.60 24.23
CA VAL A 73 4.58 35.69 23.79
C VAL A 73 4.37 34.84 22.55
N LYS A 74 5.32 34.88 21.60
CA LYS A 74 5.30 34.01 20.41
C LYS A 74 5.26 32.53 20.79
N LEU A 75 6.14 32.12 21.72
CA LEU A 75 6.14 30.76 22.25
C LEU A 75 4.82 30.41 22.95
N GLY A 76 4.31 31.31 23.79
CA GLY A 76 3.03 31.14 24.47
C GLY A 76 1.88 30.89 23.51
N VAL A 77 1.81 31.65 22.40
CA VAL A 77 0.80 31.45 21.35
C VAL A 77 0.93 30.08 20.68
N VAL A 78 2.15 29.66 20.32
CA VAL A 78 2.39 28.35 19.68
C VAL A 78 1.97 27.21 20.62
N PHE A 79 2.44 27.22 21.87
CA PHE A 79 2.08 26.18 22.84
C PHE A 79 0.59 26.19 23.16
N LEU A 80 -0.02 27.36 23.33
CA LEU A 80 -1.45 27.47 23.59
C LEU A 80 -2.29 26.95 22.43
N ALA A 81 -1.89 27.19 21.18
CA ALA A 81 -2.59 26.67 20.01
C ALA A 81 -2.54 25.13 19.96
N ILE A 82 -1.38 24.53 20.22
CA ILE A 82 -1.20 23.08 20.29
C ILE A 82 -2.04 22.48 21.43
N LEU A 83 -1.97 23.08 22.63
CA LEU A 83 -2.74 22.66 23.81
C LEU A 83 -4.25 22.81 23.59
N ALA A 84 -4.70 23.90 22.97
CA ALA A 84 -6.10 24.13 22.67
C ALA A 84 -6.62 23.11 21.66
N ALA A 85 -5.86 22.79 20.62
CA ALA A 85 -6.24 21.79 19.62
C ALA A 85 -6.36 20.39 20.24
N HIS A 86 -5.32 19.91 20.94
CA HIS A 86 -5.36 18.59 21.58
C HIS A 86 -6.34 18.53 22.77
N GLY A 87 -6.45 19.59 23.57
CA GLY A 87 -7.38 19.68 24.69
C GLY A 87 -8.83 19.68 24.25
N SER A 88 -9.15 20.41 23.18
CA SER A 88 -10.48 20.38 22.56
C SER A 88 -10.78 19.02 21.94
N GLY A 89 -9.78 18.41 21.28
CA GLY A 89 -9.88 17.05 20.77
C GLY A 89 -10.23 16.03 21.87
N PHE A 90 -9.50 16.11 22.99
CA PHE A 90 -9.71 15.25 24.15
C PHE A 90 -11.10 15.44 24.78
N ALA A 91 -11.56 16.70 24.89
CA ALA A 91 -12.89 17.00 25.42
C ALA A 91 -14.03 16.45 24.54
N LEU A 92 -13.83 16.41 23.22
CA LEU A 92 -14.84 15.97 22.24
C LEU A 92 -14.82 14.46 21.97
N CYS A 93 -13.70 13.78 22.22
CA CYS A 93 -13.54 12.32 22.10
C CYS A 93 -14.16 11.52 23.28
N ARG A 94 -15.06 12.10 24.07
CA ARG A 94 -15.74 11.38 25.17
C ARG A 94 -16.65 10.28 24.61
N PRO A 95 -16.76 9.09 25.26
CA PRO A 95 -17.47 7.92 24.73
C PRO A 95 -18.95 8.11 24.38
N GLN A 96 -19.60 9.17 24.88
CA GLN A 96 -21.02 9.49 24.66
C GLN A 96 -21.23 10.65 23.67
N SER A 97 -20.16 11.17 23.07
CA SER A 97 -20.19 12.33 22.17
C SER A 97 -20.37 11.89 20.71
N ASN A 98 -21.33 12.50 20.00
CA ASN A 98 -21.48 12.32 18.55
C ASN A 98 -20.34 13.00 17.74
N ASN A 99 -19.38 13.64 18.41
CA ASN A 99 -18.33 14.46 17.80
C ASN A 99 -16.95 13.78 17.82
N GLN A 100 -16.86 12.46 17.97
CA GLN A 100 -15.57 11.75 18.02
C GLN A 100 -14.69 12.01 16.79
N ALA A 101 -15.27 12.06 15.59
CA ALA A 101 -14.54 12.39 14.36
C ALA A 101 -13.97 13.82 14.37
N LEU A 102 -14.71 14.78 14.94
CA LEU A 102 -14.22 16.14 15.12
C LEU A 102 -13.08 16.19 16.15
N GLY A 103 -13.18 15.40 17.22
CA GLY A 103 -12.13 15.25 18.22
C GLY A 103 -10.83 14.68 17.64
N GLU A 104 -10.91 13.63 16.82
CA GLU A 104 -9.75 13.09 16.07
C GLU A 104 -9.16 14.14 15.12
N GLY A 105 -10.01 14.88 14.40
CA GLY A 105 -9.58 15.97 13.51
C GLY A 105 -8.82 17.06 14.26
N LEU A 106 -9.26 17.43 15.47
CA LEU A 106 -8.58 18.40 16.32
C LEU A 106 -7.25 17.88 16.87
N HIS A 107 -7.13 16.58 17.16
CA HIS A 107 -5.83 16.01 17.46
C HIS A 107 -4.90 16.07 16.26
N VAL A 108 -5.38 15.75 15.04
CA VAL A 108 -4.56 15.85 13.82
C VAL A 108 -4.12 17.30 13.58
N LEU A 109 -5.04 18.27 13.78
CA LEU A 109 -4.70 19.70 13.76
C LEU A 109 -3.61 20.03 14.78
N GLY A 110 -3.72 19.54 16.01
CA GLY A 110 -2.69 19.71 17.04
C GLY A 110 -1.33 19.18 16.59
N THR A 111 -1.28 18.01 15.95
CA THR A 111 -0.06 17.44 15.38
C THR A 111 0.52 18.30 14.24
N VAL A 112 -0.33 18.90 13.40
CA VAL A 112 0.11 19.84 12.34
C VAL A 112 0.65 21.14 12.96
N LEU A 113 -0.03 21.68 13.97
CA LEU A 113 0.41 22.86 14.71
C LEU A 113 1.72 22.61 15.46
N PHE A 114 1.94 21.39 15.96
CA PHE A 114 3.21 20.97 16.54
C PHE A 114 4.33 21.04 15.49
N GLY A 115 4.10 20.48 14.30
CA GLY A 115 4.98 20.63 13.16
C GLY A 115 5.29 22.10 12.88
N ALA A 116 4.28 22.92 12.59
CA ALA A 116 4.45 24.35 12.33
C ALA A 116 5.20 25.08 13.47
N GLY A 117 4.94 24.70 14.73
CA GLY A 117 5.62 25.19 15.91
C GLY A 117 7.13 24.97 15.88
N ILE A 118 7.61 23.83 15.37
CA ILE A 118 9.06 23.55 15.21
C ILE A 118 9.71 24.60 14.30
N TRP A 119 9.14 24.87 13.13
CA TRP A 119 9.69 25.90 12.21
C TRP A 119 9.55 27.32 12.76
N LEU A 120 8.47 27.64 13.47
CA LEU A 120 8.31 28.94 14.13
C LEU A 120 9.35 29.14 15.24
N ILE A 121 9.61 28.12 16.06
CA ILE A 121 10.66 28.16 17.08
C ILE A 121 12.02 28.31 16.42
N ALA A 122 12.30 27.55 15.36
CA ALA A 122 13.53 27.69 14.60
C ALA A 122 13.73 29.13 14.09
N GLN A 123 12.67 29.76 13.57
CA GLN A 123 12.70 31.15 13.14
C GLN A 123 12.93 32.13 14.30
N ILE A 124 12.23 31.97 15.42
CA ILE A 124 12.32 32.85 16.61
C ILE A 124 13.75 32.87 17.17
N TYR A 125 14.41 31.71 17.18
CA TYR A 125 15.75 31.54 17.72
C TYR A 125 16.86 31.55 16.67
N HIS A 126 16.54 31.83 15.40
CA HIS A 126 17.48 31.80 14.28
C HIS A 126 18.28 30.49 14.20
N ILE A 127 17.62 29.36 14.45
CA ILE A 127 18.19 28.02 14.34
C ILE A 127 18.36 27.69 12.86
N ASN A 128 19.58 27.81 12.37
CA ASN A 128 19.98 27.38 11.03
C ASN A 128 20.51 25.94 11.11
N GLU A 129 19.61 24.99 11.37
CA GLU A 129 19.96 23.57 11.49
C GLU A 129 19.56 22.77 10.25
N TYR A 130 20.16 21.59 10.13
CA TYR A 130 19.75 20.49 9.28
C TYR A 130 18.23 20.21 9.39
N TYR A 131 17.44 20.75 8.45
CA TYR A 131 15.98 20.76 8.52
C TYR A 131 15.28 19.39 8.63
N PRO A 132 15.83 18.25 8.15
CA PRO A 132 15.22 16.94 8.37
C PRO A 132 15.04 16.60 9.84
N ASN A 133 15.90 17.11 10.74
CA ASN A 133 15.74 16.94 12.18
C ASN A 133 14.38 17.45 12.67
N GLY A 134 13.90 18.58 12.12
CA GLY A 134 12.56 19.10 12.43
C GLY A 134 11.44 18.12 12.04
N ILE A 135 11.57 17.47 10.88
CA ILE A 135 10.61 16.46 10.42
C ILE A 135 10.70 15.19 11.28
N LEU A 136 11.90 14.80 11.71
CA LEU A 136 12.09 13.69 12.66
C LEU A 136 11.35 13.96 13.97
N PHE A 137 11.59 15.11 14.62
CA PHE A 137 10.90 15.45 15.87
C PHE A 137 9.38 15.54 15.68
N TRP A 138 8.93 16.07 14.55
CA TRP A 138 7.50 16.07 14.19
C TRP A 138 6.95 14.65 14.10
N SER A 139 7.66 13.74 13.42
CA SER A 139 7.26 12.34 13.27
C SER A 139 7.22 11.59 14.60
N LEU A 140 8.17 11.86 15.50
CA LEU A 140 8.22 11.29 16.85
C LEU A 140 7.06 11.79 17.72
N GLY A 141 6.71 13.08 17.62
CA GLY A 141 5.54 13.63 18.30
C GLY A 141 4.23 13.00 17.81
N ALA A 142 4.08 12.84 16.49
CA ALA A 142 2.93 12.14 15.90
C ALA A 142 2.86 10.68 16.34
N LEU A 143 3.99 9.98 16.36
CA LEU A 143 4.08 8.58 16.80
C LEU A 143 3.74 8.43 18.28
N ALA A 144 4.29 9.30 19.14
CA ALA A 144 3.99 9.30 20.56
C ALA A 144 2.49 9.54 20.82
N LEU A 145 1.89 10.48 20.09
CA LEU A 145 0.44 10.72 20.16
C LEU A 145 -0.37 9.54 19.64
N ALA A 146 0.07 8.85 18.58
CA ALA A 146 -0.62 7.66 18.06
C ALA A 146 -0.65 6.51 19.08
N TRP A 147 0.33 6.43 19.99
CA TRP A 147 0.34 5.47 21.09
C TRP A 147 -0.44 5.94 22.30
N ALA A 148 -0.29 7.22 22.69
CA ALA A 148 -1.00 7.81 23.82
C ALA A 148 -2.52 7.87 23.58
N LEU A 149 -2.90 8.16 22.33
CA LEU A 149 -4.25 8.17 21.82
C LEU A 149 -4.24 7.16 20.67
N PRO A 150 -4.67 5.88 20.88
CA PRO A 150 -4.65 4.83 19.85
C PRO A 150 -5.61 5.16 18.69
N SER A 151 -5.23 6.17 17.91
CA SER A 151 -5.97 6.86 16.88
C SER A 151 -5.32 6.55 15.55
N THR A 152 -6.09 5.93 14.66
CA THR A 152 -5.61 5.56 13.33
C THR A 152 -5.12 6.78 12.52
N PRO A 153 -5.82 7.93 12.47
CA PRO A 153 -5.32 9.13 11.80
C PRO A 153 -3.93 9.60 12.26
N GLN A 154 -3.64 9.53 13.57
CA GLN A 154 -2.33 9.89 14.10
C GLN A 154 -1.24 8.90 13.68
N GLY A 155 -1.55 7.60 13.70
CA GLY A 155 -0.62 6.59 13.21
C GLY A 155 -0.33 6.73 11.71
N VAL A 156 -1.32 7.14 10.91
CA VAL A 156 -1.14 7.43 9.48
C VAL A 156 -0.28 8.68 9.27
N ALA A 157 -0.52 9.74 10.06
CA ALA A 157 0.32 10.94 10.02
C ALA A 157 1.77 10.62 10.41
N ALA A 158 1.98 9.81 11.45
CA ALA A 158 3.31 9.33 11.84
C ALA A 158 3.99 8.53 10.72
N ALA A 159 3.28 7.58 10.09
CA ALA A 159 3.80 6.81 8.96
C ALA A 159 4.29 7.73 7.83
N PHE A 160 3.46 8.69 7.44
CA PHE A 160 3.79 9.68 6.41
C PHE A 160 5.00 10.54 6.80
N LEU A 161 5.04 11.07 8.03
CA LEU A 161 6.12 11.94 8.49
C LEU A 161 7.46 11.22 8.59
N VAL A 162 7.47 9.95 9.03
CA VAL A 162 8.71 9.14 9.04
C VAL A 162 9.19 8.87 7.61
N ALA A 163 8.27 8.58 6.68
CA ALA A 163 8.63 8.40 5.27
C ALA A 163 9.13 9.70 4.62
N LEU A 164 8.51 10.85 4.95
CA LEU A 164 8.93 12.17 4.50
C LEU A 164 10.31 12.52 5.03
N TRP A 165 10.57 12.29 6.31
CA TRP A 165 11.89 12.44 6.91
C TRP A 165 12.93 11.57 6.21
N GLY A 166 12.64 10.28 6.01
CA GLY A 166 13.49 9.36 5.25
C GLY A 166 13.79 9.84 3.83
N GLY A 167 12.80 10.38 3.13
CA GLY A 167 12.97 10.96 1.80
C GLY A 167 13.85 12.20 1.80
N CYS A 168 13.65 13.14 2.73
CA CYS A 168 14.48 14.33 2.84
C CYS A 168 15.95 14.00 3.11
N GLU A 169 16.23 13.04 4.00
CA GLU A 169 17.59 12.56 4.30
C GLU A 169 18.26 11.97 3.06
N VAL A 170 17.57 11.05 2.39
CA VAL A 170 18.14 10.30 1.26
C VAL A 170 18.30 11.17 0.01
N TRP A 171 17.31 11.98 -0.34
CA TRP A 171 17.28 12.71 -1.61
C TRP A 171 17.77 14.15 -1.46
N GLY A 172 17.46 14.79 -0.33
CA GLY A 172 17.84 16.18 -0.05
C GLY A 172 19.26 16.32 0.47
N PHE A 173 19.74 15.33 1.23
CA PHE A 173 21.07 15.38 1.87
C PHE A 173 21.97 14.22 1.52
N HIS A 174 21.53 13.33 0.61
CA HIS A 174 22.30 12.20 0.12
C HIS A 174 22.76 11.22 1.21
N GLN A 175 22.05 11.17 2.35
CA GLN A 175 22.34 10.32 3.50
C GLN A 175 21.43 9.10 3.53
N ILE A 176 22.00 7.93 3.76
CA ILE A 176 21.20 6.71 3.95
C ILE A 176 20.53 6.78 5.33
N ASN A 177 19.21 6.62 5.39
CA ASN A 177 18.42 6.69 6.62
C ASN A 177 17.88 5.30 7.00
N HIS A 178 18.75 4.48 7.57
CA HIS A 178 18.38 3.18 8.13
C HIS A 178 17.37 3.24 9.29
N PRO A 179 17.35 4.26 10.16
CA PRO A 179 16.37 4.35 11.23
C PRO A 179 14.91 4.47 10.75
N ALA A 180 14.63 5.16 9.63
CA ALA A 180 13.25 5.39 9.15
C ALA A 180 12.38 4.10 9.03
N PRO A 181 12.81 3.04 8.30
CA PRO A 181 12.02 1.80 8.26
C PRO A 181 11.91 1.13 9.63
N LEU A 182 12.92 1.23 10.50
CA LEU A 182 12.89 0.64 11.85
C LEU A 182 11.87 1.33 12.76
N ILE A 183 11.77 2.67 12.70
CA ILE A 183 10.75 3.42 13.45
C ILE A 183 9.34 2.98 13.04
N ILE A 184 9.10 2.72 11.75
CA ILE A 184 7.78 2.26 11.29
C ILE A 184 7.52 0.80 11.72
N ILE A 185 8.53 -0.08 11.60
CA ILE A 185 8.42 -1.49 11.98
C ILE A 185 8.15 -1.63 13.48
N VAL A 186 8.91 -0.92 14.33
CA VAL A 186 8.80 -1.03 15.78
C VAL A 186 7.64 -0.18 16.32
N GLY A 187 7.44 1.01 15.76
CA GLY A 187 6.45 1.98 16.25
C GLY A 187 5.04 1.77 15.72
N LEU A 188 4.85 1.39 14.45
CA LEU A 188 3.53 1.43 13.81
C LEU A 188 2.94 0.06 13.48
N LEU A 189 3.74 -0.96 13.16
CA LEU A 189 3.20 -2.30 12.94
C LEU A 189 2.54 -2.91 14.19
N PRO A 190 3.14 -2.83 15.39
CA PRO A 190 2.48 -3.32 16.61
C PRO A 190 1.19 -2.55 16.88
N LEU A 191 1.21 -1.22 16.71
CA LEU A 191 0.04 -0.38 16.90
C LEU A 191 -1.10 -0.74 15.92
N ALA A 192 -0.76 -0.96 14.64
CA ALA A 192 -1.71 -1.42 13.63
C ALA A 192 -2.36 -2.76 13.99
N TRP A 193 -1.56 -3.68 14.55
CA TRP A 193 -2.01 -4.99 14.98
C TRP A 193 -2.90 -4.92 16.22
N LEU A 194 -2.52 -4.11 17.22
CA LEU A 194 -3.29 -3.89 18.44
C LEU A 194 -4.63 -3.22 18.15
N GLN A 195 -4.66 -2.21 17.28
CA GLN A 195 -5.89 -1.53 16.85
C GLN A 195 -6.71 -2.33 15.82
N LYS A 196 -6.15 -3.41 15.25
CA LYS A 196 -6.71 -4.14 14.10
C LYS A 196 -7.12 -3.23 12.94
N SER A 197 -6.35 -2.15 12.75
CA SER A 197 -6.67 -1.09 11.79
C SER A 197 -6.06 -1.40 10.43
N ARG A 198 -6.92 -1.59 9.43
CA ARG A 198 -6.51 -1.89 8.04
C ARG A 198 -5.80 -0.71 7.39
N VAL A 199 -6.28 0.49 7.70
CA VAL A 199 -5.73 1.75 7.17
C VAL A 199 -4.34 1.98 7.74
N LEU A 200 -4.17 1.81 9.05
CA LEU A 200 -2.86 1.97 9.68
C LEU A 200 -1.86 0.91 9.20
N LEU A 201 -2.30 -0.36 9.07
CA LEU A 201 -1.45 -1.41 8.52
C LEU A 201 -1.00 -1.10 7.09
N GLY A 202 -1.93 -0.63 6.24
CA GLY A 202 -1.63 -0.25 4.87
C GLY A 202 -0.67 0.94 4.79
N ALA A 203 -0.87 1.96 5.62
CA ALA A 203 0.02 3.12 5.71
C ALA A 203 1.43 2.73 6.19
N ALA A 204 1.52 1.87 7.21
CA ALA A 204 2.79 1.36 7.73
C ALA A 204 3.55 0.53 6.67
N ILE A 205 2.89 -0.42 6.01
CA ILE A 205 3.51 -1.23 4.94
C ILE A 205 3.97 -0.34 3.78
N SER A 206 3.13 0.59 3.34
CA SER A 206 3.50 1.54 2.27
C SER A 206 4.74 2.35 2.65
N SER A 207 4.79 2.85 3.87
CA SER A 207 5.90 3.68 4.35
C SER A 207 7.18 2.87 4.54
N ILE A 208 7.09 1.59 4.97
CA ILE A 208 8.22 0.66 4.99
C ILE A 208 8.75 0.43 3.57
N LEU A 209 7.87 0.10 2.62
CA LEU A 209 8.26 -0.12 1.23
C LEU A 209 8.93 1.13 0.64
N VAL A 210 8.36 2.32 0.84
CA VAL A 210 8.93 3.58 0.35
C VAL A 210 10.30 3.87 0.98
N THR A 211 10.43 3.76 2.30
CA THR A 211 11.71 4.03 2.98
C THR A 211 12.78 2.99 2.64
N VAL A 212 12.42 1.72 2.47
CA VAL A 212 13.35 0.70 1.99
C VAL A 212 13.77 0.99 0.55
N ALA A 213 12.86 1.40 -0.35
CA ALA A 213 13.20 1.80 -1.72
C ALA A 213 14.21 2.95 -1.76
N PHE A 214 13.98 3.99 -0.94
CA PHE A 214 14.89 5.13 -0.85
C PHE A 214 16.29 4.68 -0.42
N ASN A 215 16.37 3.90 0.67
CA ASN A 215 17.64 3.42 1.18
C ASN A 215 18.35 2.47 0.21
N SER A 216 17.64 1.48 -0.35
CA SER A 216 18.22 0.53 -1.28
C SER A 216 18.72 1.23 -2.53
N GLY A 217 17.89 2.06 -3.18
CA GLY A 217 18.30 2.77 -4.40
C GLY A 217 19.46 3.75 -4.18
N ARG A 218 19.61 4.32 -2.97
CA ARG A 218 20.74 5.19 -2.65
C ARG A 218 22.04 4.43 -2.38
N MET A 219 21.93 3.24 -1.81
CA MET A 219 23.07 2.37 -1.50
C MET A 219 23.60 1.73 -2.77
N ASP A 220 22.71 1.06 -3.49
CA ASP A 220 22.98 0.34 -4.72
C ASP A 220 21.64 0.15 -5.47
N GLU A 221 21.50 0.76 -6.64
CA GLU A 221 20.30 0.65 -7.48
C GLU A 221 20.02 -0.81 -7.86
N ASP A 222 21.06 -1.66 -7.94
CA ASP A 222 20.97 -3.06 -8.31
C ASP A 222 20.36 -3.92 -7.20
N LEU A 223 20.59 -3.53 -5.95
CA LEU A 223 20.04 -4.20 -4.78
C LEU A 223 18.51 -4.05 -4.68
N LEU A 224 17.95 -2.96 -5.21
CA LEU A 224 16.52 -2.62 -5.09
C LEU A 224 15.63 -3.75 -5.60
N VAL A 225 15.93 -4.27 -6.79
CA VAL A 225 15.07 -5.28 -7.43
C VAL A 225 15.02 -6.57 -6.61
N THR A 226 16.17 -7.03 -6.12
CA THR A 226 16.29 -8.24 -5.30
C THR A 226 15.58 -8.10 -3.96
N VAL A 227 15.84 -6.99 -3.25
CA VAL A 227 15.19 -6.72 -1.95
C VAL A 227 13.67 -6.63 -2.11
N PHE A 228 13.17 -6.01 -3.17
CA PHE A 228 11.72 -5.87 -3.36
C PHE A 228 11.03 -7.16 -3.79
N ILE A 229 11.70 -8.04 -4.55
CA ILE A 229 11.18 -9.39 -4.80
C ILE A 229 11.11 -10.19 -3.50
N PHE A 230 12.09 -10.05 -2.61
CA PHE A 230 12.07 -10.68 -1.29
C PHE A 230 10.96 -10.13 -0.39
N LEU A 231 10.83 -8.81 -0.28
CA LEU A 231 9.77 -8.18 0.50
C LEU A 231 8.37 -8.53 -0.03
N ALA A 232 8.19 -8.55 -1.36
CA ALA A 232 6.94 -8.96 -1.97
C ALA A 232 6.57 -10.41 -1.61
N ASN A 233 7.53 -11.33 -1.72
CA ASN A 233 7.37 -12.72 -1.32
C ASN A 233 7.06 -12.88 0.17
N ALA A 234 7.75 -12.13 1.03
CA ALA A 234 7.48 -12.10 2.47
C ALA A 234 6.04 -11.65 2.77
N LEU A 235 5.57 -10.58 2.13
CA LEU A 235 4.20 -10.08 2.30
C LEU A 235 3.15 -11.07 1.80
N ILE A 236 3.39 -11.74 0.67
CA ILE A 236 2.47 -12.75 0.12
C ILE A 236 2.40 -13.97 1.05
N ALA A 237 3.55 -14.50 1.48
CA ALA A 237 3.59 -15.62 2.42
C ALA A 237 2.96 -15.25 3.78
N ALA A 238 3.23 -14.04 4.29
CA ALA A 238 2.58 -13.52 5.49
C ALA A 238 1.05 -13.41 5.33
N ALA A 239 0.56 -13.04 4.14
CA ALA A 239 -0.88 -13.01 3.86
C ALA A 239 -1.51 -14.41 3.96
N LEU A 240 -0.84 -15.45 3.46
CA LEU A 240 -1.29 -16.84 3.58
C LEU A 240 -1.34 -17.31 5.04
N LEU A 241 -0.33 -16.94 5.84
CA LEU A 241 -0.30 -17.20 7.28
C LEU A 241 -1.43 -16.48 8.02
N ALA A 242 -1.64 -15.20 7.71
CA ALA A 242 -2.68 -14.36 8.29
C ALA A 242 -4.09 -14.85 7.96
N GLY A 243 -4.31 -15.39 6.75
CA GLY A 243 -5.58 -15.99 6.35
C GLY A 243 -6.03 -17.18 7.20
N ARG A 244 -5.13 -17.74 8.00
CA ARG A 244 -5.39 -18.83 8.95
C ARG A 244 -5.35 -18.37 10.42
N SER A 245 -5.20 -17.07 10.68
CA SER A 245 -5.21 -16.50 12.03
C SER A 245 -6.57 -15.88 12.32
N ARG A 246 -7.08 -16.08 13.55
CA ARG A 246 -8.33 -15.44 14.01
C ARG A 246 -8.10 -14.02 14.56
N SER A 247 -6.86 -13.63 14.84
CA SER A 247 -6.57 -12.40 15.59
C SER A 247 -6.86 -11.13 14.77
N PHE A 248 -6.44 -11.10 13.50
CA PHE A 248 -6.65 -9.97 12.58
C PHE A 248 -6.85 -10.46 11.14
N PRO A 249 -8.04 -10.99 10.78
CA PRO A 249 -8.29 -11.64 9.48
C PRO A 249 -8.08 -10.72 8.27
N GLU A 250 -8.33 -9.42 8.46
CA GLU A 250 -8.30 -8.42 7.40
C GLU A 250 -6.88 -8.02 7.00
N SER A 251 -5.88 -8.33 7.84
CA SER A 251 -4.47 -8.15 7.49
C SER A 251 -4.09 -8.96 6.25
N ARG A 252 -4.72 -10.12 6.01
CA ARG A 252 -4.53 -10.93 4.79
C ARG A 252 -4.72 -10.10 3.53
N ARG A 253 -5.80 -9.32 3.45
CA ARG A 253 -6.15 -8.56 2.25
C ARG A 253 -5.14 -7.44 1.99
N ILE A 254 -4.67 -6.79 3.05
CA ILE A 254 -3.69 -5.70 2.96
C ILE A 254 -2.32 -6.26 2.56
N LEU A 255 -1.86 -7.31 3.24
CA LEU A 255 -0.60 -8.00 2.93
C LEU A 255 -0.58 -8.56 1.51
N SER A 256 -1.67 -9.21 1.07
CA SER A 256 -1.75 -9.74 -0.29
C SER A 256 -1.82 -8.63 -1.33
N PHE A 257 -2.48 -7.52 -1.05
CA PHE A 257 -2.55 -6.38 -1.96
C PHE A 257 -1.16 -5.80 -2.21
N PHE A 258 -0.43 -5.40 -1.16
CA PHE A 258 0.90 -4.83 -1.29
C PHE A 258 1.91 -5.84 -1.84
N GLY A 259 1.87 -7.08 -1.35
CA GLY A 259 2.75 -8.14 -1.83
C GLY A 259 2.60 -8.40 -3.33
N ASN A 260 1.37 -8.60 -3.83
CA ASN A 260 1.14 -8.82 -5.25
C ASN A 260 1.39 -7.56 -6.10
N LEU A 261 1.06 -6.36 -5.59
CA LEU A 261 1.31 -5.11 -6.29
C LEU A 261 2.80 -4.91 -6.54
N VAL A 262 3.62 -4.99 -5.49
CA VAL A 262 5.07 -4.87 -5.59
C VAL A 262 5.64 -5.98 -6.48
N TYR A 263 5.20 -7.21 -6.26
CA TYR A 263 5.64 -8.36 -7.05
C TYR A 263 5.42 -8.14 -8.55
N ILE A 264 4.20 -7.78 -8.97
CA ILE A 264 3.85 -7.59 -10.38
C ILE A 264 4.64 -6.43 -10.98
N ILE A 265 4.79 -5.31 -10.26
CA ILE A 265 5.56 -4.15 -10.74
C ILE A 265 7.03 -4.53 -10.97
N VAL A 266 7.66 -5.17 -9.99
CA VAL A 266 9.08 -5.52 -10.07
C VAL A 266 9.32 -6.65 -11.07
N LEU A 267 8.45 -7.66 -11.11
CA LEU A 267 8.52 -8.73 -12.11
C LEU A 267 8.35 -8.19 -13.53
N TYR A 268 7.44 -7.23 -13.73
CA TYR A 268 7.27 -6.54 -15.01
C TYR A 268 8.51 -5.73 -15.39
N ALA A 269 9.08 -4.98 -14.45
CA ALA A 269 10.31 -4.21 -14.68
C ALA A 269 11.46 -5.13 -15.12
N LEU A 270 11.62 -6.28 -14.47
CA LEU A 270 12.61 -7.31 -14.82
C LEU A 270 12.45 -7.90 -16.23
N THR A 271 11.30 -7.71 -16.89
CA THR A 271 11.14 -8.12 -18.30
C THR A 271 11.93 -7.24 -19.27
N PHE A 272 12.47 -6.09 -18.84
CA PHE A 272 13.23 -5.18 -19.69
C PHE A 272 14.73 -5.40 -19.57
N LYS A 273 15.45 -5.37 -20.70
CA LYS A 273 16.91 -5.51 -20.77
C LYS A 273 17.65 -4.52 -19.87
N GLY A 274 17.12 -3.30 -19.70
CA GLY A 274 17.73 -2.28 -18.86
C GLY A 274 17.78 -2.74 -17.40
N VAL A 275 16.60 -3.07 -16.86
CA VAL A 275 16.44 -3.49 -15.47
C VAL A 275 17.11 -4.83 -15.19
N SER A 276 17.07 -5.79 -16.12
CA SER A 276 17.71 -7.10 -15.92
C SER A 276 19.25 -7.06 -15.90
N ARG A 277 19.89 -5.95 -16.31
CA ARG A 277 21.33 -5.77 -16.08
C ARG A 277 21.63 -5.48 -14.61
N HIS A 278 20.73 -4.80 -13.93
CA HIS A 278 20.78 -4.46 -12.51
C HIS A 278 20.40 -5.65 -11.60
N LEU A 279 20.50 -6.89 -12.11
CA LEU A 279 20.33 -8.10 -11.31
C LEU A 279 21.61 -8.46 -10.55
N ALA A 280 22.77 -8.11 -11.13
CA ALA A 280 24.05 -8.23 -10.47
C ALA A 280 24.15 -7.11 -9.44
N PHE A 281 24.28 -7.46 -8.18
CA PHE A 281 24.45 -6.50 -7.09
C PHE A 281 25.81 -6.74 -6.43
N ASP A 282 26.48 -5.66 -6.06
CA ASP A 282 27.76 -5.73 -5.35
C ASP A 282 27.53 -5.59 -3.85
N LEU A 283 28.11 -6.50 -3.07
CA LEU A 283 27.98 -6.52 -1.61
C LEU A 283 29.10 -5.74 -0.91
N ASP A 284 29.39 -4.54 -1.42
CA ASP A 284 30.52 -3.72 -1.00
C ASP A 284 30.33 -3.05 0.36
N SER A 285 29.08 -2.98 0.84
CA SER A 285 28.75 -2.37 2.13
C SER A 285 28.05 -3.34 3.08
N LEU A 286 28.35 -3.23 4.37
CA LEU A 286 27.63 -3.96 5.42
C LEU A 286 26.12 -3.71 5.35
N ALA A 287 25.72 -2.48 5.02
CA ALA A 287 24.32 -2.13 4.84
C ALA A 287 23.66 -2.94 3.71
N ALA A 288 24.32 -3.09 2.56
CA ALA A 288 23.79 -3.86 1.43
C ALA A 288 23.59 -5.33 1.81
N ILE A 289 24.59 -5.91 2.48
CA ILE A 289 24.50 -7.27 3.04
C ILE A 289 23.31 -7.38 3.99
N LEU A 290 23.11 -6.43 4.91
CA LEU A 290 22.00 -6.45 5.86
C LEU A 290 20.63 -6.35 5.16
N TYR A 291 20.47 -5.45 4.19
CA TYR A 291 19.20 -5.32 3.46
C TYR A 291 18.85 -6.58 2.67
N LEU A 292 19.83 -7.17 1.98
CA LEU A 292 19.65 -8.43 1.25
C LEU A 292 19.31 -9.58 2.21
N THR A 293 20.12 -9.77 3.24
CA THR A 293 19.99 -10.91 4.16
C THR A 293 18.74 -10.82 5.02
N ILE A 294 18.38 -9.64 5.54
CA ILE A 294 17.16 -9.46 6.34
C ILE A 294 15.92 -9.71 5.48
N SER A 295 15.84 -9.12 4.28
CA SER A 295 14.69 -9.32 3.40
C SER A 295 14.59 -10.78 2.91
N GLY A 296 15.71 -11.39 2.55
CA GLY A 296 15.77 -12.79 2.12
C GLY A 296 15.41 -13.76 3.25
N PHE A 297 15.97 -13.56 4.44
CA PHE A 297 15.63 -14.36 5.63
C PHE A 297 14.15 -14.23 5.98
N LEU A 298 13.59 -13.02 5.93
CA LEU A 298 12.17 -12.79 6.17
C LEU A 298 11.29 -13.55 5.16
N ALA A 299 11.61 -13.46 3.87
CA ALA A 299 10.87 -14.15 2.81
C ALA A 299 10.91 -15.67 2.98
N VAL A 300 12.11 -16.24 3.18
CA VAL A 300 12.31 -17.68 3.39
C VAL A 300 11.59 -18.15 4.65
N SER A 301 11.69 -17.40 5.76
CA SER A 301 11.04 -17.74 7.02
C SER A 301 9.51 -17.75 6.89
N CYS A 302 8.92 -16.76 6.21
CA CYS A 302 7.48 -16.71 5.98
C CYS A 302 6.99 -17.88 5.10
N TRP A 303 7.74 -18.23 4.04
CA TRP A 303 7.41 -19.39 3.21
C TRP A 303 7.56 -20.71 3.96
N LEU A 304 8.64 -20.87 4.74
CA LEU A 304 8.87 -22.04 5.58
C LEU A 304 7.75 -22.20 6.63
N MET A 305 7.37 -21.13 7.32
CA MET A 305 6.24 -21.15 8.26
C MET A 305 4.93 -21.52 7.58
N THR A 306 4.70 -21.06 6.34
CA THR A 306 3.51 -21.41 5.55
C THR A 306 3.48 -22.90 5.24
N ALA A 307 4.61 -23.46 4.81
CA ALA A 307 4.77 -24.89 4.54
C ALA A 307 4.63 -25.75 5.82
N LEU A 308 5.28 -25.37 6.92
CA LEU A 308 5.17 -26.08 8.20
C LEU A 308 3.73 -26.08 8.73
N LYS A 309 3.01 -24.96 8.61
CA LYS A 309 1.60 -24.87 9.01
C LYS A 309 0.69 -25.70 8.09
N ALA A 310 1.01 -25.81 6.80
CA ALA A 310 0.33 -26.71 5.87
C ALA A 310 0.45 -28.17 6.32
N VAL A 311 1.68 -28.61 6.57
CA VAL A 311 2.00 -29.99 7.00
C VAL A 311 1.35 -30.32 8.34
N ARG A 312 1.47 -29.43 9.34
CA ARG A 312 0.87 -29.64 10.67
C ARG A 312 -0.65 -29.77 10.67
N GLN A 313 -1.32 -29.17 9.68
CA GLN A 313 -2.78 -29.21 9.56
C GLN A 313 -3.26 -30.33 8.65
N SER A 314 -2.35 -31.22 8.19
CA SER A 314 -2.63 -32.28 7.20
C SER A 314 -3.39 -31.76 5.99
N ALA A 315 -3.20 -30.48 5.66
CA ALA A 315 -3.88 -29.84 4.57
C ALA A 315 -3.13 -30.18 3.29
N ASP A 316 -3.87 -30.56 2.24
CA ASP A 316 -3.28 -30.73 0.92
C ASP A 316 -2.63 -29.41 0.50
N ILE A 317 -1.33 -29.44 0.24
CA ILE A 317 -0.55 -28.25 -0.11
C ILE A 317 -1.09 -27.57 -1.37
N ARG A 318 -1.75 -28.33 -2.25
CA ARG A 318 -2.41 -27.82 -3.47
C ARG A 318 -3.64 -26.96 -3.17
N GLN A 319 -4.26 -27.12 -2.00
CA GLN A 319 -5.35 -26.26 -1.55
C GLN A 319 -4.85 -24.92 -0.97
N ILE A 320 -3.54 -24.81 -0.73
CA ILE A 320 -2.90 -23.66 -0.07
C ILE A 320 -2.12 -22.85 -1.08
N LEU A 321 -1.25 -23.54 -1.83
CA LEU A 321 -0.40 -22.96 -2.86
C LEU A 321 -1.10 -23.09 -4.21
N GLN A 322 -1.72 -21.99 -4.63
CA GLN A 322 -2.06 -21.81 -6.04
C GLN A 322 -0.77 -21.80 -6.90
N PRO A 323 -0.83 -22.22 -8.18
CA PRO A 323 0.31 -22.20 -9.11
C PRO A 323 1.05 -20.85 -9.20
N GLU A 324 0.34 -19.73 -9.00
CA GLU A 324 0.92 -18.39 -8.97
C GLU A 324 1.98 -18.23 -7.86
N HIS A 325 1.77 -18.86 -6.70
CA HIS A 325 2.74 -18.85 -5.59
C HIS A 325 4.03 -19.60 -5.93
N ILE A 326 3.95 -20.65 -6.77
CA ILE A 326 5.14 -21.36 -7.24
C ILE A 326 5.98 -20.42 -8.11
N GLY A 327 5.32 -19.65 -8.99
CA GLY A 327 6.00 -18.63 -9.80
C GLY A 327 6.68 -17.55 -8.94
N GLN A 328 6.06 -17.13 -7.85
CA GLN A 328 6.62 -16.16 -6.89
C GLN A 328 7.86 -16.70 -6.16
N ILE A 329 7.81 -17.95 -5.70
CA ILE A 329 8.96 -18.62 -5.07
C ILE A 329 10.09 -18.81 -6.09
N ILE A 330 9.76 -19.21 -7.32
CA ILE A 330 10.73 -19.33 -8.41
C ILE A 330 11.39 -17.97 -8.70
N SER A 331 10.63 -16.87 -8.73
CA SER A 331 11.20 -15.53 -8.93
C SER A 331 12.23 -15.20 -7.85
N MET A 332 11.93 -15.52 -6.60
CA MET A 332 12.80 -15.27 -5.45
C MET A 332 14.13 -16.00 -5.61
N VAL A 333 14.08 -17.29 -5.99
CA VAL A 333 15.26 -18.11 -6.22
C VAL A 333 16.04 -17.63 -7.45
N LEU A 334 15.36 -17.29 -8.54
CA LEU A 334 15.99 -16.83 -9.77
C LEU A 334 16.73 -15.52 -9.58
N VAL A 335 16.13 -14.51 -8.93
CA VAL A 335 16.79 -13.22 -8.73
C VAL A 335 18.06 -13.38 -7.87
N LEU A 336 18.02 -14.23 -6.84
CA LEU A 336 19.20 -14.53 -6.03
C LEU A 336 20.28 -15.28 -6.82
N ALA A 337 19.89 -16.32 -7.55
CA ALA A 337 20.83 -17.14 -8.33
C ALA A 337 21.48 -16.34 -9.46
N LEU A 338 20.72 -15.53 -10.18
CA LEU A 338 21.23 -14.66 -11.25
C LEU A 338 22.10 -13.54 -10.70
N GLY A 339 21.77 -12.98 -9.53
CA GLY A 339 22.59 -11.94 -8.91
C GLY A 339 23.99 -12.41 -8.53
N PHE A 340 24.14 -13.62 -7.99
CA PHE A 340 25.46 -14.18 -7.66
C PHE A 340 26.22 -14.78 -8.85
N ALA A 341 25.52 -15.12 -9.93
CA ALA A 341 26.12 -15.77 -11.11
C ALA A 341 26.65 -14.77 -12.16
N ASP A 342 26.44 -13.47 -11.98
CA ASP A 342 27.00 -12.46 -12.88
C ASP A 342 28.46 -12.15 -12.52
N HIS A 343 29.31 -12.06 -13.53
CA HIS A 343 30.75 -11.79 -13.39
C HIS A 343 31.17 -10.58 -14.23
N GLY A 344 30.32 -9.55 -14.28
CA GLY A 344 30.68 -8.22 -14.77
C GLY A 344 30.05 -7.81 -16.11
N GLY A 345 28.99 -8.50 -16.57
CA GLY A 345 28.38 -8.24 -17.88
C GLY A 345 26.92 -7.79 -17.86
N GLY A 346 26.17 -8.06 -16.78
CA GLY A 346 24.73 -7.89 -16.77
C GLY A 346 24.03 -8.96 -17.61
N TRP A 347 22.96 -9.56 -17.10
CA TRP A 347 22.21 -10.58 -17.85
C TRP A 347 21.52 -10.07 -19.12
N GLY A 348 21.23 -8.77 -19.20
CA GLY A 348 20.63 -8.12 -20.36
C GLY A 348 19.42 -8.89 -20.91
N TRP A 349 19.45 -9.25 -22.19
CA TRP A 349 18.35 -9.97 -22.82
C TRP A 349 18.18 -11.41 -22.30
N GLY A 350 19.25 -12.05 -21.81
CA GLY A 350 19.17 -13.38 -21.22
C GLY A 350 18.31 -13.40 -19.97
N GLY A 351 18.61 -12.52 -19.01
CA GLY A 351 17.83 -12.35 -17.78
C GLY A 351 16.41 -11.87 -18.07
N ALA A 352 16.28 -10.86 -18.93
CA ALA A 352 14.97 -10.35 -19.34
C ALA A 352 14.08 -11.46 -19.91
N SER A 353 14.62 -12.36 -20.75
CA SER A 353 13.85 -13.45 -21.37
C SER A 353 13.28 -14.42 -20.32
N ILE A 354 14.05 -14.75 -19.29
CA ILE A 354 13.59 -15.60 -18.17
C ILE A 354 12.40 -14.93 -17.47
N PHE A 355 12.49 -13.65 -17.14
CA PHE A 355 11.42 -12.92 -16.47
C PHE A 355 10.22 -12.62 -17.38
N ASN A 356 10.42 -12.52 -18.71
CA ASN A 356 9.31 -12.49 -19.67
C ASN A 356 8.47 -13.77 -19.61
N LEU A 357 9.13 -14.94 -19.60
CA LEU A 357 8.44 -16.22 -19.49
C LEU A 357 7.73 -16.35 -18.14
N LEU A 358 8.37 -15.91 -17.06
CA LEU A 358 7.77 -15.93 -15.73
C LEU A 358 6.57 -14.96 -15.62
N PHE A 359 6.66 -13.76 -16.20
CA PHE A 359 5.55 -12.81 -16.23
C PHE A 359 4.39 -13.32 -17.10
N LEU A 360 4.70 -13.90 -18.26
CA LEU A 360 3.72 -14.58 -19.12
C LEU A 360 3.01 -15.72 -18.38
N PHE A 361 3.76 -16.53 -17.65
CA PHE A 361 3.20 -17.59 -16.79
C PHE A 361 2.17 -17.02 -15.81
N HIS A 362 2.46 -15.91 -15.14
CA HIS A 362 1.50 -15.28 -14.22
C HIS A 362 0.25 -14.76 -14.95
N CYS A 363 0.42 -14.14 -16.11
CA CYS A 363 -0.71 -13.68 -16.93
C CYS A 363 -1.63 -14.85 -17.30
N VAL A 364 -1.05 -15.96 -17.78
CA VAL A 364 -1.79 -17.16 -18.18
C VAL A 364 -2.49 -17.81 -16.98
N MET A 365 -1.80 -17.92 -15.84
CA MET A 365 -2.39 -18.50 -14.62
C MET A 365 -3.57 -17.67 -14.11
N LEU A 366 -3.45 -16.34 -14.08
CA LEU A 366 -4.56 -15.45 -13.71
C LEU A 366 -5.78 -15.60 -14.63
N ILE A 367 -5.55 -15.76 -15.94
CA ILE A 367 -6.62 -16.01 -16.91
C ILE A 367 -7.27 -17.38 -16.67
N ILE A 368 -6.47 -18.44 -16.51
CA ILE A 368 -6.97 -19.81 -16.30
C ILE A 368 -7.75 -19.90 -14.99
N HIS A 369 -7.22 -19.38 -13.87
CA HIS A 369 -7.92 -19.38 -12.59
C HIS A 369 -9.17 -18.52 -12.65
N GLY A 370 -9.09 -17.31 -13.20
CA GLY A 370 -10.25 -16.44 -13.36
C GLY A 370 -11.37 -17.08 -14.18
N CYS A 371 -11.03 -17.80 -15.26
CA CYS A 371 -12.00 -18.54 -16.06
C CYS A 371 -12.59 -19.76 -15.34
N ARG A 372 -11.78 -20.51 -14.57
CA ARG A 372 -12.25 -21.68 -13.81
C ARG A 372 -13.15 -21.29 -12.64
N GLU A 373 -12.83 -20.21 -11.94
CA GLU A 373 -13.57 -19.72 -10.78
C GLU A 373 -14.69 -18.72 -11.16
N VAL A 374 -14.87 -18.43 -12.46
CA VAL A 374 -15.83 -17.43 -12.97
C VAL A 374 -15.60 -16.06 -12.31
N ASN A 375 -14.34 -15.71 -12.08
CA ASN A 375 -13.92 -14.47 -11.44
C ASN A 375 -13.45 -13.45 -12.48
N LEU A 376 -14.37 -12.58 -12.89
CA LEU A 376 -14.12 -11.54 -13.89
C LEU A 376 -12.91 -10.65 -13.56
N LYS A 377 -12.68 -10.36 -12.26
CA LYS A 377 -11.58 -9.48 -11.85
C LYS A 377 -10.22 -10.10 -12.16
N GLN A 378 -10.05 -11.39 -11.84
CA GLN A 378 -8.80 -12.11 -12.11
C GLN A 378 -8.57 -12.30 -13.62
N THR A 379 -9.61 -12.71 -14.36
CA THR A 379 -9.50 -12.84 -15.82
C THR A 379 -9.15 -11.50 -16.48
N THR A 380 -9.82 -10.42 -16.08
CA THR A 380 -9.55 -9.08 -16.63
C THR A 380 -8.14 -8.61 -16.29
N LEU A 381 -7.67 -8.84 -15.06
CA LEU A 381 -6.31 -8.49 -14.65
C LEU A 381 -5.28 -9.27 -15.46
N GLY A 382 -5.45 -10.59 -15.61
CA GLY A 382 -4.55 -11.42 -16.41
C GLY A 382 -4.50 -11.00 -17.88
N CYS A 383 -5.65 -10.69 -18.49
CA CYS A 383 -5.72 -10.15 -19.85
C CYS A 383 -5.03 -8.79 -19.96
N LEU A 384 -5.25 -7.88 -19.00
CA LEU A 384 -4.63 -6.55 -19.00
C LEU A 384 -3.10 -6.63 -18.87
N LEU A 385 -2.59 -7.46 -17.96
CA LEU A 385 -1.15 -7.68 -17.81
C LEU A 385 -0.53 -8.32 -19.06
N PHE A 386 -1.22 -9.29 -19.67
CA PHE A 386 -0.80 -9.87 -20.95
C PHE A 386 -0.75 -8.82 -22.06
N SER A 387 -1.77 -7.96 -22.17
CA SER A 387 -1.79 -6.87 -23.15
C SER A 387 -0.66 -5.88 -22.92
N ILE A 388 -0.36 -5.52 -21.67
CA ILE A 388 0.78 -4.65 -21.33
C ILE A 388 2.08 -5.30 -21.78
N LEU A 389 2.31 -6.59 -21.46
CA LEU A 389 3.50 -7.31 -21.90
C LEU A 389 3.62 -7.32 -23.42
N ALA A 390 2.52 -7.64 -24.12
CA ALA A 390 2.48 -7.70 -25.57
C ALA A 390 2.82 -6.33 -26.20
N ILE A 391 2.20 -5.24 -25.73
CA ILE A 391 2.49 -3.88 -26.20
C ILE A 391 3.96 -3.52 -25.95
N SER A 392 4.50 -3.84 -24.77
CA SER A 392 5.90 -3.55 -24.46
C SER A 392 6.87 -4.33 -25.35
N ARG A 393 6.56 -5.58 -25.70
CA ARG A 393 7.36 -6.36 -26.65
C ARG A 393 7.21 -5.89 -28.10
N TYR A 394 6.05 -5.34 -28.47
CA TYR A 394 5.88 -4.68 -29.76
C TYR A 394 6.85 -3.51 -29.93
N VAL A 395 7.08 -2.72 -28.87
CA VAL A 395 7.97 -1.55 -28.93
C VAL A 395 9.45 -1.93 -28.88
N ASP A 396 9.80 -3.00 -28.16
CA ASP A 396 11.18 -3.24 -27.69
C ASP A 396 11.91 -4.38 -28.43
N LEU A 397 11.22 -5.43 -28.88
CA LEU A 397 11.87 -6.70 -29.24
C LEU A 397 12.54 -6.73 -30.63
N PHE A 398 12.27 -5.77 -31.53
CA PHE A 398 12.80 -5.80 -32.90
C PHE A 398 13.17 -4.42 -33.40
N GLY A 399 14.30 -4.23 -34.10
CA GLY A 399 14.62 -2.95 -34.74
C GLY A 399 13.73 -2.62 -35.96
N SER A 400 13.14 -3.65 -36.58
CA SER A 400 12.32 -3.51 -37.80
C SER A 400 10.82 -3.52 -37.47
N LEU A 401 10.10 -2.48 -37.93
CA LEU A 401 8.63 -2.39 -37.85
C LEU A 401 7.93 -3.57 -38.54
N ILE A 402 8.52 -4.09 -39.61
CA ILE A 402 7.97 -5.22 -40.38
C ILE A 402 8.07 -6.51 -39.55
N ALA A 403 9.23 -6.80 -38.96
CA ALA A 403 9.42 -7.97 -38.11
C ALA A 403 8.45 -7.96 -36.90
N ARG A 404 8.23 -6.79 -36.28
CA ARG A 404 7.22 -6.60 -35.22
C ARG A 404 5.83 -6.99 -35.73
N SER A 405 5.39 -6.38 -36.84
CA SER A 405 4.04 -6.61 -37.37
C SER A 405 3.78 -8.09 -37.71
N MET A 406 4.73 -8.79 -38.31
CA MET A 406 4.59 -10.20 -38.67
C MET A 406 4.41 -11.10 -37.44
N VAL A 407 5.24 -10.95 -36.41
CA VAL A 407 5.13 -11.76 -35.18
C VAL A 407 3.78 -11.52 -34.50
N PHE A 408 3.32 -10.26 -34.44
CA PHE A 408 2.03 -9.94 -33.82
C PHE A 408 0.83 -10.43 -34.66
N PHE A 409 0.91 -10.40 -35.99
CA PHE A 409 -0.13 -11.00 -36.83
C PHE A 409 -0.20 -12.51 -36.68
N VAL A 410 0.95 -13.20 -36.61
CA VAL A 410 0.99 -14.66 -36.43
C VAL A 410 0.44 -15.04 -35.05
N VAL A 411 0.93 -14.40 -33.98
CA VAL A 411 0.49 -14.69 -32.61
C VAL A 411 -0.97 -14.30 -32.40
N GLY A 412 -1.37 -13.11 -32.85
CA GLY A 412 -2.75 -12.63 -32.77
C GLY A 412 -3.71 -13.51 -33.58
N GLY A 413 -3.32 -13.90 -34.79
CA GLY A 413 -4.06 -14.84 -35.63
C GLY A 413 -4.21 -16.22 -34.99
N ALA A 414 -3.15 -16.75 -34.39
CA ALA A 414 -3.18 -18.03 -33.67
C ALA A 414 -4.11 -18.01 -32.46
N ILE A 415 -4.09 -16.93 -31.67
CA ILE A 415 -5.01 -16.76 -30.53
C ILE A 415 -6.45 -16.64 -31.03
N PHE A 416 -6.71 -15.84 -32.07
CA PHE A 416 -8.04 -15.66 -32.63
C PHE A 416 -8.60 -16.98 -33.20
N ALA A 417 -7.78 -17.74 -33.93
CA ALA A 417 -8.13 -19.06 -34.43
C ALA A 417 -8.47 -20.01 -33.28
N THR A 418 -7.65 -20.05 -32.23
CA THR A 418 -7.89 -20.89 -31.04
C THR A 418 -9.20 -20.53 -30.35
N GLY A 419 -9.49 -19.22 -30.19
CA GLY A 419 -10.75 -18.75 -29.61
C GLY A 419 -11.97 -19.08 -30.48
N PHE A 420 -11.84 -18.98 -31.80
CA PHE A 420 -12.88 -19.35 -32.75
C PHE A 420 -13.20 -20.85 -32.70
N PHE A 421 -12.18 -21.71 -32.75
CA PHE A 421 -12.34 -23.16 -32.65
C PHE A 421 -12.95 -23.56 -31.29
N TYR A 422 -12.47 -22.97 -30.19
CA TYR A 422 -13.03 -23.20 -28.86
C TYR A 422 -14.53 -22.83 -28.79
N SER A 423 -14.92 -21.67 -29.32
CA SER A 423 -16.32 -21.26 -29.36
C SER A 423 -17.19 -22.18 -30.23
N LYS A 424 -16.65 -22.72 -31.32
CA LYS A 424 -17.35 -23.64 -32.21
C LYS A 424 -17.59 -24.99 -31.53
N SER A 425 -16.56 -25.58 -30.93
CA SER A 425 -16.66 -26.84 -30.19
C SER A 425 -17.58 -26.74 -28.97
N LYS A 426 -17.62 -25.58 -28.29
CA LYS A 426 -18.57 -25.34 -27.18
C LYS A 426 -20.02 -25.31 -27.65
N LYS A 427 -20.32 -24.75 -28.83
CA LYS A 427 -21.67 -24.75 -29.40
C LYS A 427 -22.12 -26.16 -29.80
N GLN A 428 -21.24 -26.91 -30.48
CA GLN A 428 -21.54 -28.30 -30.88
C GLN A 428 -21.77 -29.23 -29.68
N GLY A 429 -20.95 -29.12 -28.62
CA GLY A 429 -21.16 -29.92 -27.40
C GLY A 429 -22.38 -29.53 -26.55
N LEU A 430 -23.01 -28.38 -26.82
CA LEU A 430 -24.31 -27.98 -26.24
C LEU A 430 -25.49 -28.47 -27.09
N GLU A 431 -25.29 -28.63 -28.40
CA GLU A 431 -26.27 -29.20 -29.34
C GLU A 431 -26.36 -30.73 -29.19
N ASP A 432 -25.24 -31.43 -28.98
CA ASP A 432 -25.23 -32.90 -28.72
C ASP A 432 -25.81 -33.30 -27.35
N LYS A 433 -26.08 -32.33 -26.47
CA LYS A 433 -26.67 -32.54 -25.13
C LYS A 433 -28.16 -32.18 -25.05
N ARG A 434 -28.74 -31.68 -26.15
CA ARG A 434 -30.18 -31.49 -26.31
C ARG A 434 -30.76 -32.65 -27.11
#